data_AF-A0A7X8HDY5-F1
#
_entry.id   AF-A0A7X8HDY5-F1
#
_cell.length_a   1.000
_cell.length_b   1.000
_cell.length_c   1.000
_cell.angle_alpha   90.00
_cell.angle_beta   90.00
_cell.angle_gamma   90.00
#
_symmetry.space_group_name_H-M   'P 1'
#
loop_
_entity.id
_entity.type
_entity.pdbx_description
1 polymer ?
#
loop_
_entity_poly.entity_id
_entity_poly.type
_entity_poly.pdbx_seq_one_letter_code
_entity_poly.pdbx_strand_id
1 'polypeptide(L)'
;MRLRHGGRMTSAPNRALKALGRWASRIAAAAQEPGTPLLFAVFAAAGAGLYIPAAAVNRFLAERFALPFAVSVLPEEALKLGMAWAAAALARRLGDPGKGLAAVAGATGFAAAENLAYLRAFPDASVFLRLGWALPLHVNGTALFALALASRRPGTAAAAALIAAAAFHAAFNAAAAANPAPLAVAGGIAMNLGICAGLAFAARLRFAWGGILDGKPRL
;
A
#
# COMPACT_ATOMS: atom_id res chain seq x y z
N MET A 1 13.06 -57.36 35.08
CA MET A 1 13.25 -55.91 35.28
C MET A 1 13.20 -55.24 33.90
N ARG A 2 12.04 -54.65 33.51
CA ARG A 2 11.84 -54.03 32.18
C ARG A 2 12.26 -52.57 32.23
N LEU A 3 13.31 -52.20 31.50
CA LEU A 3 13.61 -50.79 31.24
C LEU A 3 12.91 -50.35 29.94
N ARG A 4 11.82 -49.60 30.12
CA ARG A 4 11.32 -48.59 29.18
C ARG A 4 12.45 -47.60 28.90
N HIS A 5 12.61 -47.16 27.64
CA HIS A 5 12.86 -45.75 27.29
C HIS A 5 12.52 -45.54 25.81
N GLY A 6 11.25 -45.26 25.54
CA GLY A 6 10.77 -44.79 24.24
C GLY A 6 10.97 -43.28 24.12
N GLY A 7 12.16 -42.86 23.69
CA GLY A 7 12.42 -41.48 23.30
C GLY A 7 11.77 -41.18 21.96
N ARG A 8 10.53 -40.68 21.96
CA ARG A 8 9.87 -40.15 20.75
C ARG A 8 10.62 -38.89 20.31
N MET A 9 11.59 -39.04 19.40
CA MET A 9 12.21 -37.93 18.69
C MET A 9 11.13 -37.18 17.90
N THR A 10 10.66 -36.05 18.42
CA THR A 10 9.87 -35.11 17.63
C THR A 10 10.77 -34.57 16.52
N SER A 11 10.48 -34.96 15.29
CA SER A 11 11.23 -34.56 14.10
C SER A 11 11.35 -33.03 14.01
N ALA A 12 12.52 -32.55 13.59
CA ALA A 12 12.81 -31.12 13.37
C ALA A 12 11.70 -30.31 12.67
N PRO A 13 10.97 -30.82 11.65
CA PRO A 13 9.85 -30.10 11.03
C PRO A 13 8.72 -29.71 12.01
N ASN A 14 8.47 -30.52 13.04
CA ASN A 14 7.45 -30.21 14.06
C ASN A 14 7.86 -29.04 14.97
N ARG A 15 9.17 -28.80 15.13
CA ARG A 15 9.69 -27.63 15.86
C ARG A 15 9.61 -26.35 15.03
N ALA A 16 9.90 -26.43 13.73
CA ALA A 16 9.79 -25.31 12.80
C ALA A 16 8.33 -24.83 12.64
N LEU A 17 7.39 -25.75 12.46
CA LEU A 17 5.96 -25.42 12.36
C LEU A 17 5.41 -24.81 13.65
N LYS A 18 5.80 -25.31 14.82
CA LYS A 18 5.44 -24.70 16.12
C LYS A 18 6.09 -23.33 16.31
N ALA A 19 7.32 -23.12 15.82
CA ALA A 19 7.98 -21.82 15.86
C ALA A 19 7.24 -20.80 14.97
N LEU A 20 6.86 -21.18 13.75
CA LEU A 20 6.03 -20.38 12.85
C LEU A 20 4.66 -20.06 13.46
N GLY A 21 3.99 -21.04 14.08
CA GLY A 21 2.71 -20.82 14.75
C GLY A 21 2.80 -19.82 15.92
N ARG A 22 3.87 -19.89 16.72
CA ARG A 22 4.14 -18.92 17.81
C ARG A 22 4.51 -17.53 17.28
N TRP A 23 5.20 -17.46 16.16
CA TRP A 23 5.51 -16.19 15.51
C TRP A 23 4.25 -15.54 14.95
N ALA A 24 3.40 -16.32 14.28
CA ALA A 24 2.11 -15.87 13.77
C ALA A 24 1.18 -15.40 14.88
N SER A 25 1.13 -16.10 16.03
CA SER A 25 0.30 -15.67 17.16
C SER A 25 0.83 -14.39 17.83
N ARG A 26 2.15 -14.19 17.89
CA ARG A 26 2.76 -12.95 18.39
C ARG A 26 2.52 -11.77 17.46
N ILE A 27 2.63 -11.97 16.14
CA ILE A 27 2.25 -10.94 15.16
C ILE A 27 0.76 -10.60 15.31
N ALA A 28 -0.10 -11.62 15.44
CA ALA A 28 -1.53 -11.41 15.62
C ALA A 28 -1.85 -10.63 16.91
N ALA A 29 -1.18 -10.95 18.02
CA ALA A 29 -1.33 -10.23 19.28
C ALA A 29 -0.83 -8.77 19.18
N ALA A 30 0.36 -8.56 18.61
CA ALA A 30 0.89 -7.21 18.41
C ALA A 30 0.02 -6.37 17.44
N ALA A 31 -0.59 -6.99 16.42
CA ALA A 31 -1.50 -6.31 15.51
C ALA A 31 -2.85 -5.93 16.15
N GLN A 32 -3.20 -6.51 17.32
CA GLN A 32 -4.39 -6.13 18.09
C GLN A 32 -4.18 -4.87 18.92
N GLU A 33 -2.94 -4.48 19.23
CA GLU A 33 -2.70 -3.26 20.00
C GLU A 33 -3.13 -2.01 19.20
N PRO A 34 -3.74 -1.00 19.86
CA PRO A 34 -4.04 0.28 19.23
C PRO A 34 -2.76 0.96 18.73
N GLY A 35 -2.70 1.28 17.43
CA GLY A 35 -1.62 2.07 16.85
C GLY A 35 -0.29 1.34 16.58
N THR A 36 -0.25 0.01 16.48
CA THR A 36 1.03 -0.71 16.38
C THR A 36 1.80 -0.42 15.09
N PRO A 37 3.08 0.04 15.18
CA PRO A 37 3.99 0.18 14.05
C PRO A 37 4.16 -1.11 13.23
N LEU A 38 3.96 -2.27 13.87
CA LEU A 38 4.05 -3.58 13.21
C LEU A 38 3.04 -3.74 12.08
N LEU A 39 1.79 -3.29 12.26
CA LEU A 39 0.77 -3.44 11.22
C LEU A 39 1.14 -2.63 9.98
N PHE A 40 1.59 -1.39 10.18
CA PHE A 40 2.06 -0.52 9.09
C PHE A 40 3.29 -1.10 8.41
N ALA A 41 4.24 -1.67 9.17
CA ALA A 41 5.42 -2.34 8.62
C ALA A 41 5.05 -3.59 7.79
N VAL A 42 4.11 -4.41 8.25
CA VAL A 42 3.62 -5.59 7.52
C VAL A 42 2.98 -5.17 6.21
N PHE A 43 2.11 -4.15 6.23
CA PHE A 43 1.51 -3.64 5.00
C PHE A 43 2.55 -3.04 4.07
N ALA A 44 3.52 -2.25 4.56
CA ALA A 44 4.63 -1.74 3.77
C ALA A 44 5.42 -2.87 3.07
N ALA A 45 5.78 -3.92 3.80
CA ALA A 45 6.46 -5.08 3.23
C ALA A 45 5.58 -5.82 2.20
N ALA A 46 4.29 -6.00 2.50
CA ALA A 46 3.35 -6.61 1.57
C ALA A 46 3.21 -5.80 0.27
N GLY A 47 3.09 -4.48 0.38
CA GLY A 47 3.02 -3.57 -0.77
C GLY A 47 4.29 -3.61 -1.63
N ALA A 48 5.48 -3.61 -1.00
CA ALA A 48 6.74 -3.80 -1.72
C ALA A 48 6.79 -5.14 -2.46
N GLY A 49 6.26 -6.21 -1.84
CA GLY A 49 6.13 -7.53 -2.48
C GLY A 49 5.13 -7.55 -3.65
N LEU A 50 4.04 -6.77 -3.57
CA LEU A 50 3.02 -6.65 -4.63
C LEU A 50 3.53 -5.94 -5.89
N TYR A 51 4.59 -5.13 -5.80
CA TYR A 51 5.20 -4.49 -6.96
C TYR A 51 5.68 -5.50 -8.01
N ILE A 52 6.33 -6.60 -7.58
CA ILE A 52 6.90 -7.60 -8.48
C ILE A 52 5.84 -8.24 -9.40
N PRO A 53 4.74 -8.82 -8.89
CA PRO A 53 3.71 -9.36 -9.75
C PRO A 53 3.00 -8.27 -10.57
N ALA A 54 2.85 -7.04 -10.04
CA ALA A 54 2.26 -5.94 -10.79
C ALA A 54 3.11 -5.60 -12.03
N ALA A 55 4.42 -5.44 -11.85
CA ALA A 55 5.37 -5.18 -12.92
C ALA A 55 5.42 -6.34 -13.94
N ALA A 56 5.32 -7.59 -13.48
CA ALA A 56 5.27 -8.76 -14.37
C ALA A 56 4.00 -8.78 -15.23
N VAL A 57 2.84 -8.50 -14.64
CA VAL A 57 1.56 -8.40 -15.38
C VAL A 57 1.59 -7.24 -16.35
N ASN A 58 2.08 -6.07 -15.93
CA ASN A 58 2.23 -4.90 -16.79
C ASN A 58 3.12 -5.18 -18.00
N ARG A 59 4.26 -5.85 -17.78
CA ARG A 59 5.14 -6.28 -18.88
C ARG A 59 4.44 -7.24 -19.83
N PHE A 60 3.78 -8.28 -19.30
CA PHE A 60 3.04 -9.23 -20.12
C PHE A 60 1.96 -8.54 -20.97
N LEU A 61 1.21 -7.61 -20.38
CA LEU A 61 0.16 -6.87 -21.07
C LEU A 61 0.73 -5.95 -22.15
N ALA A 62 1.82 -5.25 -21.87
CA ALA A 62 2.52 -4.40 -22.84
C ALA A 62 3.04 -5.24 -24.02
N GLU A 63 3.68 -6.38 -23.76
CA GLU A 63 4.23 -7.26 -24.80
C GLU A 63 3.13 -7.93 -25.64
N ARG A 64 2.04 -8.40 -24.99
CA ARG A 64 1.00 -9.17 -25.67
C ARG A 64 0.03 -8.32 -26.50
N PHE A 65 -0.27 -7.11 -26.01
CA PHE A 65 -1.34 -6.26 -26.56
C PHE A 65 -0.86 -4.90 -27.06
N ALA A 66 0.46 -4.64 -27.06
CA ALA A 66 1.04 -3.34 -27.39
C ALA A 66 0.38 -2.20 -26.60
N LEU A 67 0.00 -2.47 -25.34
CA LEU A 67 -0.70 -1.51 -24.51
C LEU A 67 0.22 -0.32 -24.20
N PRO A 68 -0.25 0.93 -24.37
CA PRO A 68 0.53 2.10 -24.00
C PRO A 68 0.86 2.06 -22.51
N PHE A 69 2.07 2.51 -22.15
CA PHE A 69 2.53 2.63 -20.77
C PHE A 69 1.54 3.38 -19.86
N ALA A 70 0.81 4.35 -20.42
CA ALA A 70 -0.25 5.09 -19.73
C ALA A 70 -1.47 4.24 -19.33
N VAL A 71 -1.78 3.17 -20.07
CA VAL A 71 -2.95 2.29 -19.79
C VAL A 71 -2.56 1.10 -18.90
N SER A 72 -1.27 0.80 -18.78
CA SER A 72 -0.71 -0.27 -17.96
C SER A 72 -0.72 0.04 -16.44
N VAL A 73 -1.69 0.82 -15.96
CA VAL A 73 -1.82 1.24 -14.55
C VAL A 73 -2.85 0.41 -13.79
N LEU A 74 -3.79 -0.22 -14.50
CA LEU A 74 -4.92 -0.94 -13.91
C LEU A 74 -4.50 -2.11 -13.00
N PRO A 75 -3.51 -2.95 -13.36
CA PRO A 75 -3.07 -4.02 -12.46
C PRO A 75 -2.55 -3.49 -11.14
N GLU A 76 -1.80 -2.39 -11.16
CA GLU A 76 -1.27 -1.76 -9.95
C GLU A 76 -2.38 -1.21 -9.06
N GLU A 77 -3.32 -0.46 -9.64
CA GLU A 77 -4.45 0.09 -8.90
C GLU A 77 -5.37 -0.99 -8.34
N ALA A 78 -5.59 -2.07 -9.08
CA ALA A 78 -6.39 -3.21 -8.62
C ALA A 78 -5.73 -3.93 -7.44
N LEU A 79 -4.42 -4.15 -7.49
CA LEU A 79 -3.67 -4.75 -6.38
C LEU A 79 -3.67 -3.84 -5.14
N LYS A 80 -3.49 -2.53 -5.33
CA LYS A 80 -3.58 -1.53 -4.24
C LYS A 80 -4.99 -1.48 -3.64
N LEU A 81 -6.04 -1.56 -4.45
CA LEU A 81 -7.41 -1.64 -3.97
C LEU A 81 -7.66 -2.94 -3.18
N GLY A 82 -7.14 -4.08 -3.66
CA GLY A 82 -7.20 -5.35 -2.92
C GLY A 82 -6.53 -5.28 -1.56
N MET A 83 -5.35 -4.65 -1.49
CA MET A 83 -4.66 -4.37 -0.23
C MET A 83 -5.45 -3.43 0.68
N ALA A 84 -6.05 -2.36 0.14
CA ALA A 84 -6.94 -1.47 0.89
C ALA A 84 -8.16 -2.21 1.44
N TRP A 85 -8.72 -3.15 0.67
CA TRP A 85 -9.81 -4.01 1.12
C TRP A 85 -9.38 -4.88 2.30
N ALA A 86 -8.21 -5.52 2.22
CA ALA A 86 -7.66 -6.32 3.30
C ALA A 86 -7.46 -5.49 4.58
N ALA A 87 -6.91 -4.27 4.47
CA ALA A 87 -6.78 -3.35 5.60
C ALA A 87 -8.14 -2.97 6.19
N ALA A 88 -9.13 -2.64 5.35
CA ALA A 88 -10.48 -2.31 5.79
C ALA A 88 -11.19 -3.49 6.47
N ALA A 89 -11.00 -4.72 5.97
CA ALA A 89 -11.53 -5.93 6.59
C ALA A 89 -10.93 -6.17 7.97
N LEU A 90 -9.61 -6.01 8.09
CA LEU A 90 -8.90 -6.14 9.35
C LEU A 90 -9.34 -5.05 10.35
N ALA A 91 -9.44 -3.80 9.89
CA ALA A 91 -9.93 -2.67 10.69
C ALA A 91 -11.32 -2.96 11.28
N ARG A 92 -12.26 -3.47 10.47
CA ARG A 92 -13.60 -3.88 10.95
C ARG A 92 -13.53 -5.02 11.96
N ARG A 93 -12.71 -6.04 11.69
CA ARG A 93 -12.52 -7.18 12.60
C ARG A 93 -11.96 -6.75 13.96
N LEU A 94 -11.10 -5.74 13.97
CA LEU A 94 -10.44 -5.22 15.16
C LEU A 94 -11.21 -4.07 15.83
N GLY A 95 -12.34 -3.63 15.26
CA GLY A 95 -13.13 -2.51 15.78
C GLY A 95 -12.42 -1.14 15.72
N ASP A 96 -11.37 -1.00 14.92
CA ASP A 96 -10.54 0.22 14.84
C ASP A 96 -10.47 0.70 13.38
N PRO A 97 -11.31 1.67 12.99
CA PRO A 97 -11.32 2.23 11.64
C PRO A 97 -9.97 2.81 11.20
N GLY A 98 -9.17 3.34 12.13
CA GLY A 98 -7.87 3.95 11.85
C GLY A 98 -6.86 2.97 11.27
N LYS A 99 -6.99 1.68 11.60
CA LYS A 99 -6.17 0.61 11.01
C LYS A 99 -6.40 0.42 9.51
N GLY A 100 -7.49 0.94 8.95
CA GLY A 100 -7.73 0.95 7.50
C GLY A 100 -6.68 1.73 6.70
N LEU A 101 -6.00 2.69 7.35
CA LEU A 101 -4.91 3.46 6.77
C LEU A 101 -3.58 2.67 6.67
N ALA A 102 -3.50 1.45 7.23
CA ALA A 102 -2.31 0.61 7.05
C ALA A 102 -2.03 0.32 5.56
N ALA A 103 -3.06 0.30 4.71
CA ALA A 103 -2.88 0.18 3.27
C ALA A 103 -2.05 1.33 2.66
N VAL A 104 -2.09 2.53 3.25
CA VAL A 104 -1.27 3.66 2.80
C VAL A 104 0.21 3.35 3.01
N ALA A 105 0.60 2.72 4.13
CA ALA A 105 1.97 2.24 4.30
C ALA A 105 2.35 1.16 3.28
N GLY A 106 1.39 0.30 2.91
CA GLY A 106 1.57 -0.62 1.79
C GLY A 106 1.83 0.09 0.47
N ALA A 107 1.11 1.16 0.17
CA ALA A 107 1.34 1.96 -1.02
C ALA A 107 2.73 2.62 -1.02
N THR A 108 3.19 3.08 0.14
CA THR A 108 4.55 3.59 0.32
C THR A 108 5.59 2.51 0.02
N GLY A 109 5.38 1.28 0.53
CA GLY A 109 6.27 0.15 0.25
C GLY A 109 6.28 -0.24 -1.23
N PHE A 110 5.11 -0.26 -1.87
CA PHE A 110 4.98 -0.50 -3.31
C PHE A 110 5.77 0.53 -4.11
N ALA A 111 5.52 1.82 -3.84
CA ALA A 111 6.19 2.92 -4.52
C ALA A 111 7.70 2.93 -4.25
N ALA A 112 8.15 2.56 -3.04
CA ALA A 112 9.58 2.44 -2.75
C ALA A 112 10.25 1.35 -3.60
N ALA A 113 9.60 0.19 -3.76
CA ALA A 113 10.11 -0.88 -4.60
C ALA A 113 10.14 -0.49 -6.09
N GLU A 114 9.11 0.19 -6.57
CA GLU A 114 9.07 0.74 -7.93
C GLU A 114 10.15 1.79 -8.17
N ASN A 115 10.30 2.72 -7.23
CA ASN A 115 11.33 3.75 -7.26
C ASN A 115 12.75 3.17 -7.30
N LEU A 116 13.00 2.06 -6.60
CA LEU A 116 14.26 1.34 -6.69
C LEU A 116 14.50 0.78 -8.11
N ALA A 117 13.46 0.31 -8.79
CA ALA A 117 13.55 -0.10 -10.19
C ALA A 117 13.84 1.09 -11.11
N TYR A 118 13.24 2.27 -10.86
CA TYR A 118 13.55 3.49 -11.60
C TYR A 118 14.98 3.96 -11.41
N LEU A 119 15.52 3.93 -10.20
CA LEU A 119 16.93 4.29 -9.95
C LEU A 119 17.90 3.40 -10.75
N ARG A 120 17.56 2.12 -10.91
CA ARG A 120 18.35 1.21 -11.74
C ARG A 120 18.22 1.51 -13.23
N ALA A 121 17.05 1.92 -13.69
CA ALA A 121 16.78 2.20 -15.11
C ALA A 121 17.25 3.59 -15.56
N PHE A 122 17.23 4.58 -14.67
CA PHE A 122 17.54 5.99 -14.92
C PHE A 122 18.50 6.51 -13.83
N PRO A 123 19.83 6.36 -14.01
CA PRO A 123 20.81 6.65 -12.96
C PRO A 123 21.16 8.15 -12.83
N ASP A 124 20.50 9.05 -13.55
CA ASP A 124 20.79 10.48 -13.53
C ASP A 124 19.97 11.26 -12.48
N ALA A 125 20.34 12.52 -12.24
CA ALA A 125 19.69 13.37 -11.23
C ALA A 125 18.21 13.70 -11.52
N SER A 126 17.74 13.54 -12.76
CA SER A 126 16.33 13.78 -13.11
C SER A 126 15.39 12.76 -12.48
N VAL A 127 15.93 11.58 -12.11
CA VAL A 127 15.18 10.54 -11.41
C VAL A 127 14.60 11.07 -10.10
N PHE A 128 15.34 11.87 -9.31
CA PHE A 128 14.88 12.35 -8.01
C PHE A 128 13.63 13.23 -8.08
N LEU A 129 13.51 14.03 -9.14
CA LEU A 129 12.30 14.81 -9.41
C LEU A 129 11.12 13.90 -9.77
N ARG A 130 11.38 12.82 -10.54
CA ARG A 130 10.38 11.79 -10.86
C ARG A 130 9.97 10.96 -9.63
N LEU A 131 10.91 10.66 -8.73
CA LEU A 131 10.66 9.94 -7.46
C LEU A 131 9.75 10.75 -6.52
N GLY A 132 10.00 12.05 -6.42
CA GLY A 132 9.15 12.99 -5.67
C GLY A 132 7.74 13.10 -6.23
N TRP A 133 7.55 12.72 -7.49
CA TRP A 133 6.25 12.69 -8.16
C TRP A 133 5.56 11.31 -8.02
N ALA A 134 6.28 10.21 -8.24
CA ALA A 134 5.73 8.86 -8.22
C ALA A 134 5.24 8.44 -6.83
N LEU A 135 6.02 8.66 -5.76
CA LEU A 135 5.62 8.20 -4.42
C LEU A 135 4.26 8.77 -3.95
N PRO A 136 4.00 10.09 -4.01
CA PRO A 136 2.70 10.65 -3.66
C PRO A 136 1.54 10.08 -4.48
N LEU A 137 1.76 9.67 -5.73
CA LEU A 137 0.72 9.10 -6.58
C LEU A 137 0.12 7.82 -5.97
N HIS A 138 0.97 6.85 -5.57
CA HIS A 138 0.49 5.59 -4.98
C HIS A 138 -0.15 5.82 -3.61
N VAL A 139 0.43 6.72 -2.82
CA VAL A 139 -0.10 7.11 -1.51
C VAL A 139 -1.50 7.72 -1.65
N ASN A 140 -1.67 8.66 -2.59
CA ASN A 140 -2.94 9.33 -2.86
C ASN A 140 -4.01 8.34 -3.33
N GLY A 141 -3.71 7.49 -4.31
CA GLY A 141 -4.65 6.48 -4.80
C GLY A 141 -5.12 5.53 -3.68
N THR A 142 -4.19 5.04 -2.86
CA THR A 142 -4.52 4.12 -1.77
C THR A 142 -5.25 4.79 -0.61
N ALA A 143 -4.92 6.04 -0.30
CA ALA A 143 -5.67 6.82 0.69
C ALA A 143 -7.11 7.06 0.23
N LEU A 144 -7.32 7.32 -1.07
CA LEU A 144 -8.65 7.42 -1.67
C LEU A 144 -9.41 6.08 -1.57
N PHE A 145 -8.77 4.94 -1.81
CA PHE A 145 -9.39 3.62 -1.61
C PHE A 145 -9.78 3.38 -0.16
N ALA A 146 -8.92 3.71 0.80
CA ALA A 146 -9.23 3.57 2.22
C ALA A 146 -10.46 4.40 2.60
N LEU A 147 -10.52 5.66 2.18
CA LEU A 147 -11.68 6.55 2.37
C LEU A 147 -12.95 6.00 1.72
N ALA A 148 -12.85 5.50 0.49
CA ALA A 148 -13.96 4.92 -0.25
C ALA A 148 -14.52 3.66 0.43
N LEU A 149 -13.65 2.78 0.92
CA LEU A 149 -14.03 1.57 1.64
C LEU A 149 -14.59 1.85 3.04
N ALA A 150 -14.28 3.02 3.61
CA ALA A 150 -14.89 3.51 4.83
C ALA A 150 -16.26 4.18 4.58
N SER A 151 -16.71 4.33 3.33
CA SER A 151 -17.98 4.98 2.96
C SER A 151 -19.21 4.12 3.34
N ARG A 152 -20.42 4.72 3.29
CA ARG A 152 -21.68 3.97 3.48
C ARG A 152 -21.98 3.00 2.34
N ARG A 153 -21.42 3.24 1.15
CA ARG A 153 -21.61 2.43 -0.07
C ARG A 153 -20.23 2.04 -0.64
N PRO A 154 -19.52 1.14 0.05
CA PRO A 154 -18.11 0.87 -0.23
C PRO A 154 -17.86 0.35 -1.65
N GLY A 155 -18.79 -0.42 -2.25
CA GLY A 155 -18.65 -0.93 -3.62
C GLY A 155 -18.58 0.18 -4.67
N THR A 156 -19.62 1.02 -4.75
CA THR A 156 -19.67 2.13 -5.72
C THR A 156 -18.56 3.15 -5.48
N ALA A 157 -18.28 3.48 -4.22
CA ALA A 157 -17.21 4.41 -3.89
C ALA A 157 -15.84 3.86 -4.28
N ALA A 158 -15.57 2.57 -4.05
CA ALA A 158 -14.31 1.93 -4.44
C ALA A 158 -14.14 1.87 -5.96
N ALA A 159 -15.21 1.61 -6.71
CA ALA A 159 -15.17 1.64 -8.17
C ALA A 159 -14.87 3.04 -8.71
N ALA A 160 -15.52 4.07 -8.17
CA ALA A 160 -15.24 5.47 -8.53
C ALA A 160 -13.80 5.86 -8.17
N ALA A 161 -13.33 5.45 -6.98
CA ALA A 161 -11.96 5.68 -6.56
C ALA A 161 -10.95 4.98 -7.48
N LEU A 162 -11.23 3.74 -7.91
CA LEU A 162 -10.38 2.98 -8.83
C LEU A 162 -10.25 3.71 -10.17
N ILE A 163 -11.36 4.17 -10.73
CA ILE A 163 -11.37 4.94 -11.98
C ILE A 163 -10.59 6.25 -11.82
N ALA A 164 -10.81 6.98 -10.73
CA ALA A 164 -10.11 8.25 -10.48
C ALA A 164 -8.61 8.05 -10.30
N ALA A 165 -8.19 7.06 -9.49
CA ALA A 165 -6.79 6.73 -9.27
C ALA A 165 -6.11 6.26 -10.56
N ALA A 166 -6.77 5.38 -11.33
CA ALA A 166 -6.24 4.90 -12.61
C ALA A 166 -6.12 6.02 -13.64
N ALA A 167 -7.13 6.90 -13.76
CA ALA A 167 -7.06 8.04 -14.68
C ALA A 167 -5.94 9.00 -14.30
N PHE A 168 -5.77 9.29 -13.01
CA PHE A 168 -4.71 10.17 -12.52
C PHE A 168 -3.31 9.55 -12.70
N HIS A 169 -3.18 8.24 -12.45
CA HIS A 169 -1.94 7.50 -12.72
C HIS A 169 -1.63 7.43 -14.22
N ALA A 170 -2.62 7.17 -15.06
CA ALA A 170 -2.44 7.16 -16.52
C ALA A 170 -1.97 8.52 -17.05
N ALA A 171 -2.60 9.61 -16.58
CA ALA A 171 -2.20 10.97 -16.91
C ALA A 171 -0.76 11.26 -16.46
N PHE A 172 -0.37 10.77 -15.28
CA PHE A 172 0.99 10.87 -14.80
C PHE A 172 1.99 10.11 -15.69
N ASN A 173 1.70 8.86 -16.04
CA ASN A 173 2.57 8.05 -16.90
C ASN A 173 2.72 8.69 -18.29
N ALA A 174 1.64 9.26 -18.84
CA ALA A 174 1.69 10.00 -20.10
C ALA A 174 2.57 11.26 -19.98
N ALA A 175 2.40 12.04 -18.91
CA ALA A 175 3.24 13.21 -18.66
C ALA A 175 4.72 12.82 -18.49
N ALA A 176 5.02 11.76 -17.74
CA ALA A 176 6.38 11.26 -17.52
C ALA A 176 7.03 10.76 -18.81
N ALA A 177 6.26 10.13 -19.70
CA ALA A 177 6.72 9.66 -21.02
C ALA A 177 7.01 10.83 -21.98
N ALA A 178 6.29 11.95 -21.85
CA ALA A 178 6.53 13.16 -22.64
C ALA A 178 7.82 13.93 -22.25
N ASN A 179 8.57 13.44 -21.26
CA ASN A 179 9.78 14.05 -20.73
C ASN A 179 9.62 15.56 -20.43
N PRO A 180 8.77 15.90 -19.45
CA PRO A 180 8.33 17.27 -19.24
C PRO A 180 9.47 18.12 -18.67
N ALA A 181 9.47 19.41 -18.99
CA ALA A 181 10.43 20.35 -18.43
C ALA A 181 10.39 20.36 -16.88
N PRO A 182 11.50 20.64 -16.18
CA PRO A 182 11.56 20.59 -14.72
C PRO A 182 10.49 21.42 -13.99
N LEU A 183 10.07 22.55 -14.55
CA LEU A 183 8.98 23.37 -13.98
C LEU A 183 7.62 22.67 -14.03
N ALA A 184 7.33 21.93 -15.10
CA ALA A 184 6.12 21.11 -15.19
C ALA A 184 6.18 19.96 -14.17
N VAL A 185 7.37 19.41 -13.92
CA VAL A 185 7.59 18.43 -12.84
C VAL A 185 7.30 19.02 -11.46
N ALA A 186 7.83 20.19 -11.16
CA ALA A 186 7.56 20.87 -9.91
C ALA A 186 6.06 21.17 -9.70
N GLY A 187 5.36 21.62 -10.76
CA GLY A 187 3.91 21.83 -10.73
C GLY A 187 3.12 20.54 -10.45
N GLY A 188 3.53 19.42 -11.06
CA GLY A 188 2.97 18.11 -10.81
C GLY A 188 3.15 17.63 -9.37
N ILE A 189 4.34 17.82 -8.79
CA ILE A 189 4.63 17.53 -7.38
C ILE A 189 3.74 18.37 -6.48
N ALA A 190 3.63 19.69 -6.72
CA ALA A 190 2.81 20.59 -5.92
C ALA A 190 1.33 20.17 -5.93
N MET A 191 0.79 19.83 -7.10
CA MET A 191 -0.57 19.29 -7.24
C MET A 191 -0.75 18.00 -6.43
N ASN A 192 0.20 17.07 -6.52
CA ASN A 192 0.17 15.81 -5.78
C ASN A 192 0.19 16.00 -4.26
N LEU A 193 0.99 16.93 -3.77
CA LEU A 193 1.04 17.29 -2.36
C LEU A 193 -0.25 17.96 -1.89
N GLY A 194 -0.86 18.81 -2.73
CA GLY A 194 -2.18 19.39 -2.45
C GLY A 194 -3.27 18.32 -2.32
N ILE A 195 -3.29 17.34 -3.24
CA ILE A 195 -4.19 16.17 -3.17
C ILE A 195 -3.92 15.38 -1.90
N CYS A 196 -2.64 15.11 -1.58
CA CYS A 196 -2.25 14.39 -0.37
C CYS A 196 -2.74 15.10 0.90
N ALA A 197 -2.61 16.43 0.96
CA ALA A 197 -3.10 17.22 2.09
C ALA A 197 -4.63 17.14 2.22
N GLY A 198 -5.37 17.24 1.10
CA GLY A 198 -6.82 17.08 1.08
C GLY A 198 -7.28 15.69 1.53
N LEU A 199 -6.60 14.64 1.05
CA LEU A 199 -6.88 13.25 1.46
C LEU A 199 -6.53 12.99 2.92
N ALA A 200 -5.42 13.54 3.42
CA ALA A 200 -5.06 13.45 4.83
C ALA A 200 -6.09 14.14 5.73
N PHE A 201 -6.58 15.32 5.32
CA PHE A 201 -7.65 16.02 6.01
C PHE A 201 -8.95 15.21 6.00
N ALA A 202 -9.35 14.66 4.85
CA ALA A 202 -10.52 13.79 4.74
C ALA A 202 -10.38 12.51 5.59
N ALA A 203 -9.19 11.89 5.59
CA ALA A 203 -8.88 10.71 6.40
C ALA A 203 -9.01 11.01 7.89
N ARG A 204 -8.51 12.15 8.34
CA ARG A 204 -8.68 12.61 9.72
C ARG A 204 -10.16 12.72 10.09
N LEU A 205 -10.98 13.39 9.27
CA LEU A 205 -12.41 13.54 9.51
C LEU A 205 -13.15 12.19 9.53
N ARG A 206 -12.71 11.23 8.70
CA ARG A 206 -13.40 9.94 8.52
C ARG A 206 -13.03 8.90 9.57
N PHE A 207 -11.74 8.82 9.90
CA PHE A 207 -11.20 7.77 10.77
C PHE A 207 -11.01 8.24 12.22
N ALA A 208 -11.30 9.52 12.51
CA ALA A 208 -11.29 10.12 13.84
C ALA A 208 -10.03 9.73 14.63
N TRP A 209 -8.86 10.08 14.11
CA TRP A 209 -7.62 9.98 14.87
C TRP A 209 -7.71 10.92 16.08
N GLY A 210 -8.03 10.39 17.26
CA GLY A 210 -7.82 11.10 18.51
C GLY A 210 -6.39 11.60 18.57
N GLY A 211 -6.21 12.92 18.56
CA GLY A 211 -4.92 13.59 18.55
C GLY A 211 -5.06 15.02 19.09
N ILE A 212 -3.92 15.64 19.43
CA ILE A 212 -3.84 16.96 20.06
C ILE A 212 -4.68 18.03 19.35
N LEU A 213 -4.79 17.93 18.02
CA LEU A 213 -5.52 18.89 17.21
C LEU A 213 -7.05 18.65 17.21
N ASP A 214 -7.55 17.54 17.75
CA ASP A 214 -8.98 17.19 17.82
C ASP A 214 -9.55 17.31 19.25
N GLY A 215 -8.76 17.82 20.21
CA GLY A 215 -9.20 18.08 21.58
C GLY A 215 -9.62 16.83 22.38
N LYS A 216 -9.42 15.62 21.82
CA LYS A 216 -9.73 14.36 22.47
C LYS A 216 -8.45 13.70 22.96
N PRO A 217 -8.19 13.65 24.28
CA PRO A 217 -7.11 12.82 24.81
C PRO A 217 -7.39 11.37 24.39
N ARG A 218 -6.35 10.68 23.94
CA ARG A 218 -6.42 9.23 23.72
C ARG A 218 -6.68 8.59 25.10
N LEU A 219 -7.77 7.84 25.21
CA LEU A 219 -7.97 6.89 26.31
C LEU A 219 -7.06 5.69 26.09
#